data_AF-A0A645H0G3-F1
#
_entry.id   AF-A0A645H0G3-F1
#
_cell.length_a   1.000
_cell.length_b   1.000
_cell.length_c   1.000
_cell.angle_alpha   90.00
_cell.angle_beta   90.00
_cell.angle_gamma   90.00
#
_symmetry.space_group_name_H-M   'P 1'
#
loop_
_entity.id
_entity.type
_entity.pdbx_description
1 polymer ?
#
loop_
_entity_poly.entity_id
_entity_poly.type
_entity_poly.pdbx_seq_one_letter_code
_entity_poly.pdbx_strand_id
1 'polypeptide(L)' 'MSIGRTDFVGSDYKTLINSIKTKLMVLPDDFKVLCGHNESTTIGFERINNPYLQ' A
#
# COMPACT_ATOMS: atom_id res chain seq x y z
N MET A 1 5.75 -2.89 -8.87
CA MET A 1 5.15 -2.70 -7.54
C MET A 1 5.67 -1.39 -6.96
N SER A 2 4.78 -0.45 -6.66
CA SER A 2 5.12 0.90 -6.19
C SER A 2 4.12 1.36 -5.12
N ILE A 3 4.42 2.48 -4.46
CA ILE A 3 3.47 3.25 -3.64
C ILE A 3 3.29 4.64 -4.23
N GLY A 4 2.26 5.37 -3.79
CA GLY A 4 2.12 6.79 -4.12
C GLY A 4 3.35 7.58 -3.68
N ARG A 5 3.87 8.45 -4.55
CA ARG A 5 5.00 9.33 -4.21
C ARG A 5 4.60 10.35 -3.14
N THR A 6 5.56 10.75 -2.30
CA THR A 6 5.33 11.60 -1.12
C THR A 6 6.20 12.85 -1.10
N ASP A 7 6.63 13.31 -2.25
CA ASP A 7 7.53 14.44 -2.45
C ASP A 7 6.83 15.73 -2.93
N PHE A 8 5.49 15.74 -2.94
CA PHE A 8 4.70 16.95 -3.12
C PHE A 8 4.50 17.70 -1.79
N VAL A 9 4.26 19.01 -1.87
CA VAL A 9 3.94 19.84 -0.69
C VAL A 9 2.73 19.26 0.05
N GLY A 10 2.88 19.03 1.36
CA GLY A 10 1.85 18.45 2.21
C GLY A 10 1.81 16.92 2.24
N SER A 11 2.68 16.24 1.49
CA SER A 11 2.82 14.77 1.56
C SER A 11 3.72 14.35 2.73
N ASP A 12 3.46 13.17 3.30
CA ASP A 12 4.28 12.60 4.39
C ASP A 12 4.43 11.08 4.25
N TYR A 13 5.67 10.62 4.07
CA TYR A 13 6.00 9.21 3.88
C TYR A 13 5.60 8.33 5.07
N LYS A 14 5.87 8.78 6.30
CA LYS A 14 5.59 8.00 7.51
C LYS A 14 4.09 7.78 7.68
N THR A 15 3.30 8.81 7.40
CA THR A 15 1.84 8.80 7.44
C THR A 15 1.28 7.85 6.40
N LEU A 16 1.81 7.88 5.17
CA LEU A 16 1.43 6.92 4.12
C LEU A 16 1.69 5.47 4.56
N ILE A 17 2.91 5.14 4.97
CA ILE A 17 3.27 3.78 5.39
C ILE A 17 2.46 3.33 6.61
N ASN A 18 2.31 4.20 7.62
CA ASN A 18 1.51 3.88 8.80
C ASN A 18 0.04 3.63 8.45
N SER A 19 -0.53 4.43 7.54
CA SER A 19 -1.90 4.23 7.08
C SER A 19 -2.06 2.90 6.35
N ILE A 20 -1.12 2.51 5.49
CA ILE A 20 -1.15 1.21 4.81
C ILE A 20 -1.09 0.07 5.83
N LYS A 21 -0.14 0.11 6.77
CA LYS A 21 0.05 -0.95 7.79
C LYS A 21 -1.16 -1.07 8.74
N THR A 22 -1.77 0.04 9.15
CA THR A 22 -2.84 0.04 10.17
C THR A 22 -4.25 -0.04 9.60
N LYS A 23 -4.46 0.32 8.33
CA LYS A 23 -5.79 0.34 7.71
C LYS A 23 -5.99 -0.72 6.63
N LEU A 24 -4.94 -1.05 5.87
CA LEU A 24 -5.05 -1.98 4.75
C LEU A 24 -4.52 -3.37 5.11
N MET A 25 -3.35 -3.46 5.77
CA MET A 25 -2.74 -4.77 6.07
C MET A 25 -3.47 -5.58 7.14
N VAL A 26 -4.48 -4.99 7.78
CA VAL A 26 -5.42 -5.65 8.71
C VAL A 26 -6.55 -6.39 8.00
N LEU A 27 -6.69 -6.21 6.68
CA LEU A 27 -7.73 -6.85 5.88
C LEU A 27 -7.35 -8.29 5.50
N PRO A 28 -8.34 -9.14 5.15
CA PRO A 28 -8.11 -10.50 4.68
C PRO A 28 -7.23 -10.57 3.41
N ASP A 29 -6.54 -11.69 3.23
CA ASP A 29 -5.54 -11.85 2.17
C ASP A 29 -6.11 -11.89 0.76
N ASP A 30 -7.35 -12.36 0.61
CA ASP A 30 -8.13 -12.41 -0.62
C ASP A 30 -8.79 -11.07 -0.97
N PHE A 31 -8.68 -10.07 -0.08
CA PHE A 31 -9.24 -8.75 -0.33
C PHE A 31 -8.54 -8.08 -1.52
N LYS A 32 -9.34 -7.72 -2.54
CA LYS A 32 -8.84 -7.16 -3.80
C LYS A 32 -8.42 -5.70 -3.63
N VAL A 33 -7.23 -5.36 -4.09
CA VAL A 33 -6.69 -4.01 -4.12
C VAL A 33 -6.87 -3.44 -5.53
N LEU A 34 -7.75 -2.45 -5.66
CA LEU A 34 -7.96 -1.69 -6.90
C LEU A 34 -7.21 -0.37 -6.80
N CYS A 35 -5.97 -0.35 -7.29
CA CYS A 35 -5.10 0.83 -7.26
C CYS A 35 -5.47 1.84 -8.35
N GLY A 36 -5.08 3.11 -8.15
CA GLY A 36 -5.30 4.16 -9.14
C GLY A 36 -4.40 4.06 -10.39
N HIS A 37 -3.31 3.28 -10.33
CA HIS A 37 -2.37 3.07 -11.41
C HIS A 37 -1.88 1.62 -11.41
N ASN A 38 -1.73 1.03 -12.60
CA ASN A 38 -1.36 -0.38 -12.84
C ASN A 38 -2.50 -1.39 -12.57
N GLU A 39 -2.14 -2.67 -12.65
CA GLU A 39 -3.06 -3.79 -12.45
C GLU A 39 -3.45 -3.98 -10.98
N SER A 40 -4.64 -4.55 -10.75
CA SER A 40 -5.13 -4.88 -9.42
C SER A 40 -4.38 -6.04 -8.78
N THR A 41 -4.24 -6.02 -7.46
CA THR A 41 -3.60 -7.08 -6.67
C THR A 41 -4.50 -7.54 -5.52
N THR A 42 -3.96 -8.24 -4.52
CA THR A 42 -4.64 -8.57 -3.26
C THR A 42 -3.78 -8.17 -2.06
N ILE A 43 -4.41 -8.02 -0.88
CA ILE A 43 -3.70 -7.69 0.36
C ILE A 43 -2.62 -8.73 0.69
N GLY A 44 -2.90 -10.02 0.51
CA GLY A 44 -1.91 -11.07 0.74
C GLY A 44 -0.69 -10.95 -0.19
N PHE A 45 -0.91 -10.61 -1.46
CA PHE A 45 0.17 -10.39 -2.42
C PHE A 45 1.03 -9.18 -2.05
N GLU A 46 0.41 -8.04 -1.71
CA GLU A 46 1.13 -6.84 -1.28
C GLU A 46 1.93 -7.09 0.00
N ARG A 47 1.38 -7.80 0.99
CA ARG A 47 2.07 -8.05 2.26
C ARG A 47 3.39 -8.80 2.09
N ILE A 48 3.44 -9.73 1.13
CA ILE A 48 4.62 -10.57 0.89
C ILE A 48 5.62 -9.88 -0.05
N ASN A 49 5.12 -9.18 -1.07
CA ASN A 49 5.95 -8.74 -2.19
C ASN A 49 6.30 -7.24 -2.17
N ASN A 50 5.58 -6.42 -1.40
CA ASN A 50 5.74 -4.97 -1.44
C ASN A 50 6.99 -4.52 -0.66
N PRO A 51 8.04 -4.02 -1.34
CA PRO A 51 9.31 -3.69 -0.69
C PRO A 51 9.20 -2.49 0.25
N TYR A 52 8.13 -1.69 0.15
CA TYR A 52 7.89 -0.54 1.03
C TYR A 52 7.23 -0.93 2.36
N LEU A 53 6.80 -2.19 2.51
CA LEU A 53 6.11 -2.69 3.70
C LEU A 53 7.01 -3.48 4.66
N GLN A 54 8.29 -3.64 4.32
CA GLN A 54 9.31 -4.21 5.23
C GLN A 54 9.43 -3.39 6.54
#